data_AF-A0A4Z0Q003-F1
#
_entry.id   AF-A0A4Z0Q003-F1
#
_cell.length_a   1.000
_cell.length_b   1.000
_cell.length_c   1.000
_cell.angle_alpha   90.00
_cell.angle_beta   90.00
_cell.angle_gamma   90.00
#
_symmetry.space_group_name_H-M   'P 1'
#
loop_
_entity.id
_entity.type
_entity.pdbx_description
1 polymer ?
#
loop_
_entity_poly.entity_id
_entity_poly.type
_entity_poly.pdbx_seq_one_letter_code
_entity_poly.pdbx_strand_id
1 'polypeptide(L)' 'MPRLRVEQTPLDATEADLLARLGRLVEATGPMPDVRVLAPAIRALFPAPTYQVGCGGTHIWLHRTDDPGRLAIIHEDR' A
#
# COMPACT_ATOMS: atom_id res chain seq x y z
N MET A 1 -11.34 5.71 -9.01
CA MET A 1 -10.44 4.52 -9.14
C MET A 1 -9.47 4.53 -7.97
N PRO A 2 -8.99 3.38 -7.49
CA PRO A 2 -7.99 3.36 -6.42
C PRO A 2 -6.68 4.01 -6.90
N ARG A 3 -6.05 4.79 -6.02
CA ARG A 3 -4.74 5.42 -6.26
C ARG A 3 -3.77 5.07 -5.16
N LEU A 4 -2.54 4.76 -5.57
CA LEU A 4 -1.38 4.62 -4.69
C LEU A 4 -0.65 5.97 -4.60
N ARG A 5 -0.41 6.45 -3.38
CA ARG A 5 0.52 7.54 -3.10
C ARG A 5 1.65 7.01 -2.22
N VAL A 6 2.86 7.04 -2.75
CA VAL A 6 4.09 6.77 -1.98
C VAL A 6 4.50 8.06 -1.28
N GLU A 7 4.64 8.02 0.03
CA GLU A 7 4.90 9.20 0.88
C GLU A 7 6.35 9.26 1.37
N GLN A 8 7.09 8.16 1.25
CA GLN A 8 8.51 8.09 1.61
C GLN A 8 9.33 7.43 0.51
N THR A 9 10.59 7.86 0.39
CA THR A 9 11.57 7.19 -0.47
C THR A 9 11.78 5.75 -0.02
N PRO A 10 11.84 4.77 -0.94
CA PRO A 10 12.18 3.39 -0.59
C PRO A 10 13.55 3.31 0.09
N LEU A 11 13.71 2.40 1.05
CA LEU A 11 14.99 2.18 1.73
C LEU A 11 16.06 1.60 0.80
N ASP A 12 15.65 0.70 -0.09
CA ASP A 12 16.52 -0.01 -1.00
C ASP A 12 15.79 -0.39 -2.30
N ALA A 13 16.52 -1.08 -3.19
CA ALA A 13 15.97 -1.58 -4.45
C ALA A 13 14.86 -2.61 -4.25
N THR A 14 14.91 -3.40 -3.17
CA THR A 14 13.89 -4.41 -2.87
C THR A 14 12.56 -3.74 -2.53
N GLU A 15 12.58 -2.74 -1.66
CA GLU A 15 11.40 -1.98 -1.30
C GLU A 15 10.85 -1.19 -2.50
N ALA A 16 11.74 -0.65 -3.34
CA ALA A 16 11.34 -0.01 -4.59
C ALA A 16 10.59 -0.97 -5.52
N ASP A 17 11.07 -2.21 -5.67
CA ASP A 17 10.42 -3.25 -6.47
C ASP A 17 9.05 -3.67 -5.88
N LEU A 18 8.95 -3.76 -4.56
CA LEU A 18 7.68 -4.05 -3.88
C LEU A 18 6.66 -2.93 -4.12
N LEU A 19 7.07 -1.66 -4.01
CA LEU A 19 6.21 -0.50 -4.28
C LEU A 19 5.79 -0.44 -5.75
N ALA A 20 6.68 -0.80 -6.68
CA ALA A 20 6.32 -0.92 -8.10
C ALA A 20 5.31 -2.04 -8.36
N ARG A 21 5.43 -3.19 -7.68
CA ARG A 21 4.43 -4.28 -7.74
C ARG A 21 3.08 -3.85 -7.16
N LEU A 22 3.10 -3.09 -6.07
CA LEU A 22 1.89 -2.52 -5.48
C LEU A 22 1.18 -1.56 -6.44
N GLY A 23 1.93 -0.68 -7.11
CA GLY A 23 1.39 0.22 -8.14
C GLY A 23 0.64 -0.54 -9.23
N ARG A 24 1.29 -1.57 -9.80
CA ARG A 24 0.66 -2.44 -10.81
C ARG A 24 -0.59 -3.15 -10.31
N LEU A 25 -0.59 -3.63 -9.05
CA LEU A 25 -1.75 -4.26 -8.44
C LEU A 25 -2.93 -3.28 -8.32
N VAL A 26 -2.66 -2.07 -7.85
CA VAL A 26 -3.68 -1.01 -7.71
C VAL A 26 -4.25 -0.62 -9.08
N GLU A 27 -3.39 -0.43 -10.09
CA GLU A 27 -3.81 -0.11 -11.46
C GLU A 27 -4.67 -1.21 -12.09
N ALA A 28 -4.29 -2.48 -11.90
CA ALA A 28 -5.00 -3.63 -12.47
C ALA A 28 -6.38 -3.88 -11.84
N THR A 29 -6.63 -3.35 -10.64
CA THR A 29 -7.87 -3.59 -9.89
C THR A 29 -9.08 -2.86 -10.50
N GLY A 30 -8.86 -1.76 -11.23
CA GLY A 30 -9.94 -0.97 -11.80
C GLY A 30 -10.77 -0.22 -10.75
N PRO A 31 -11.89 0.44 -11.13
CA PRO A 31 -12.76 1.13 -10.19
C PRO A 31 -13.41 0.12 -9.25
N MET A 32 -13.35 0.38 -7.94
CA MET A 32 -13.98 -0.46 -6.92
C MET A 32 -14.62 0.39 -5.83
N PRO A 33 -15.68 -0.11 -5.17
CA PRO A 33 -16.43 0.63 -4.16
C PRO A 33 -15.78 0.62 -2.77
N ASP A 34 -14.78 -0.24 -2.54
CA ASP A 34 -14.03 -0.28 -1.28
C ASP A 34 -12.60 -0.81 -1.52
N VAL A 35 -11.62 0.06 -1.38
CA VAL A 35 -10.19 -0.30 -1.56
C VAL A 35 -9.66 -1.25 -0.51
N ARG A 36 -10.32 -1.37 0.65
CA ARG A 36 -9.88 -2.24 1.76
C ARG A 36 -9.91 -3.72 1.39
N VAL A 37 -10.65 -4.08 0.33
CA VAL A 37 -10.63 -5.43 -0.27
C VAL A 37 -9.23 -5.83 -0.73
N LEU A 38 -8.36 -4.87 -1.05
CA LEU A 38 -6.97 -5.13 -1.43
C LEU A 38 -6.05 -5.45 -0.25
N ALA A 39 -6.47 -5.22 1.00
CA ALA A 39 -5.60 -5.35 2.17
C ALA A 39 -4.95 -6.75 2.32
N PRO A 40 -5.64 -7.89 2.08
CA PRO A 40 -5.01 -9.20 2.13
C PRO A 40 -3.88 -9.35 1.09
N ALA A 41 -4.10 -8.89 -0.14
CA ALA A 41 -3.09 -8.96 -1.19
C ALA A 41 -1.90 -8.04 -0.90
N ILE A 42 -2.15 -6.86 -0.35
CA ILE A 42 -1.09 -5.92 0.06
C ILE A 42 -0.28 -6.49 1.24
N ARG A 43 -0.91 -7.17 2.21
CA ARG A 43 -0.20 -7.88 3.29
C ARG A 43 0.66 -9.04 2.79
N ALA A 44 0.27 -9.69 1.69
CA ALA A 44 1.10 -10.71 1.06
C ALA A 44 2.34 -10.10 0.38
N LEU A 45 2.23 -8.90 -0.18
CA LEU A 45 3.38 -8.16 -0.74
C LEU A 45 4.28 -7.53 0.33
N PHE A 46 3.68 -7.07 1.44
CA PHE A 46 4.35 -6.39 2.54
C PHE A 46 4.10 -7.17 3.85
N PRO A 47 4.80 -8.29 4.05
CA PRO A 47 4.56 -9.16 5.20
C PRO A 47 5.09 -8.56 6.50
N ALA A 48 4.40 -8.90 7.59
CA ALA A 48 4.94 -8.74 8.95
C ALA A 48 6.13 -9.69 9.17
N PRO A 49 7.09 -9.36 10.06
CA PRO A 49 7.11 -8.17 10.91
C PRO A 49 7.75 -6.96 10.24
N THR A 50 8.20 -7.01 8.99
CA THR A 50 8.91 -5.89 8.36
C THR A 50 7.99 -4.70 8.07
N TYR A 51 6.75 -5.00 7.70
CA TYR A 51 5.75 -4.00 7.34
C TYR A 51 4.47 -4.15 8.13
N GLN A 52 3.79 -3.02 8.32
CA GLN A 52 2.45 -2.96 8.89
C GLN A 52 1.48 -2.42 7.85
N VAL A 53 0.40 -3.16 7.63
CA VAL A 53 -0.67 -2.80 6.69
C VAL A 53 -1.99 -2.75 7.44
N GLY A 54 -2.54 -1.54 7.57
CA GLY A 54 -3.82 -1.31 8.21
C GLY A 54 -4.82 -0.61 7.31
N CYS A 55 -6.07 -0.60 7.77
CA CYS A 55 -7.18 0.05 7.10
C CYS A 55 -7.74 1.14 8.01
N GLY A 56 -7.96 2.33 7.48
CA GLY A 56 -8.56 3.46 8.21
C GLY A 56 -9.61 4.13 7.33
N GLY A 57 -10.84 4.29 7.82
CA GLY A 57 -11.94 4.84 7.01
C GLY A 57 -12.08 4.12 5.67
N THR A 58 -11.82 4.85 4.56
CA THR A 58 -11.88 4.39 3.16
C THR A 58 -10.49 4.26 2.50
N HIS A 59 -9.42 4.08 3.28
CA HIS A 59 -8.06 3.93 2.76
C HIS A 59 -7.29 2.80 3.45
N ILE A 60 -6.23 2.34 2.78
CA ILE A 60 -5.21 1.45 3.32
C ILE A 60 -3.94 2.27 3.54
N TRP A 61 -3.29 2.09 4.68
CA TRP A 61 -1.98 2.66 4.97
C TRP A 61 -0.94 1.53 5.11
N LEU A 62 0.29 1.84 4.72
CA LEU A 62 1.46 0.97 4.79
C LEU A 62 2.57 1.70 5.55
N HIS A 63 3.10 1.07 6.59
CA HIS A 63 4.22 1.55 7.40
C HIS A 63 5.34 0.50 7.41
N ARG A 64 6.58 0.93 7.64
CA ARG A 64 7.64 0.02 8.09
C ARG A 64 7.48 -0.16 9.59
N THR A 65 7.76 -1.34 10.12
CA THR A 65 7.52 -1.58 11.56
C THR A 65 8.39 -0.72 12.47
N ASP A 66 9.62 -0.43 12.05
CA ASP A 66 10.57 0.38 12.82
C ASP A 66 10.44 1.89 12.52
N ASP A 67 9.43 2.30 11.75
CA ASP A 67 9.23 3.68 11.31
C ASP A 67 7.77 4.12 11.56
N PRO A 68 7.53 5.12 12.43
CA PRO A 68 6.18 5.62 12.64
C PRO A 68 5.62 6.37 11.41
N GLY A 69 6.47 6.75 10.47
CA GLY A 69 6.09 7.37 9.21
C GLY A 69 5.37 6.40 8.27
N ARG A 70 4.34 6.91 7.59
CA ARG A 70 3.63 6.17 6.55
C ARG A 70 4.48 6.07 5.29
N LEU A 71 4.75 4.87 4.81
CA LEU A 71 5.47 4.61 3.57
C LEU A 71 4.58 4.91 2.37
N ALA A 72 3.34 4.42 2.40
CA ALA A 72 2.38 4.63 1.33
C ALA A 72 0.93 4.59 1.81
N ILE A 73 0.04 5.17 1.01
CA ILE A 73 -1.41 5.16 1.22
C ILE A 73 -2.13 4.80 -0.08
N ILE A 74 -3.14 3.94 0.01
CA ILE A 74 -4.05 3.58 -1.08
C ILE A 74 -5.42 4.13 -0.73
N HIS A 75 -5.99 4.95 -1.60
CA HIS A 75 -7.28 5.59 -1.38
C HIS A 75 -8.10 5.62 -2.67
N GLU A 76 -9.40 5.83 -2.53
CA GLU A 76 -10.28 6.11 -3.66
C GLU A 76 -10.05 7.53 -4.16
N ASP A 77 -9.86 7.68 -5.47
CA ASP A 77 -9.93 8.97 -6.14
C ASP A 77 -11.40 9.42 -6.15
N ARG A 78 -11.73 10.46 -5.38
CA ARG A 78 -13.07 11.07 -5.28
C ARG A 78 -13.30 12.14 -6.34
#